data_AF-A0A975ERF1-F1
#
_entry.id   AF-A0A975ERF1-F1
#
_cell.length_a   1.000
_cell.length_b   1.000
_cell.length_c   1.000
_cell.angle_alpha   90.00
_cell.angle_beta   90.00
_cell.angle_gamma   90.00
#
_symmetry.space_group_name_H-M   'P 1'
#
loop_
_entity.id
_entity.type
_entity.pdbx_description
1 polymer ?
#
loop_
_entity_poly.entity_id
_entity_poly.type
_entity_poly.pdbx_seq_one_letter_code
_entity_poly.pdbx_strand_id
1 'polypeptide(L)'
;MVALEAKLNSPTEQEILRARDFWGAIVLFFLSVFFLWRTSFIPLFGQNRAGVSGADWYNSAALVPFGIFGALLVLSLVLMNISIKAGGARLALTRVGIGWNRSEALRFSTLALILFFYIVGLVPRVDFIIGSGLLITGLIYGYHGGRSDRMILVTLIVAIAGLYALAAHLPRSEWKAHDDDWVALVLWFGLTLWVLATNRQDRVARAIPIIAILAPTLLVLAMAFGFRQNVPNRSGLLFSQIEYHYFVNIKPLWSR
;
A
#
# COMPACT_ATOMS: atom_id res chain seq x y z
N MET A 1 -50.33 -5.50 -1.99
CA MET A 1 -49.75 -5.69 -3.33
C MET A 1 -48.52 -4.80 -3.56
N VAL A 2 -48.60 -3.48 -3.31
CA VAL A 2 -47.48 -2.53 -3.50
C VAL A 2 -46.18 -2.92 -2.76
N ALA A 3 -46.27 -3.41 -1.52
CA ALA A 3 -45.10 -3.84 -0.74
C ALA A 3 -44.45 -5.14 -1.26
N LEU A 4 -45.20 -5.96 -2.02
CA LEU A 4 -44.73 -7.21 -2.61
C LEU A 4 -44.05 -6.95 -3.97
N GLU A 5 -44.59 -6.02 -4.77
CA GLU A 5 -43.95 -5.54 -6.00
C GLU A 5 -42.63 -4.80 -5.71
N ALA A 6 -42.58 -4.00 -4.64
CA ALA A 6 -41.34 -3.33 -4.22
C ALA A 6 -40.22 -4.30 -3.81
N LYS A 7 -40.59 -5.49 -3.31
CA LYS A 7 -39.63 -6.55 -2.91
C LYS A 7 -39.17 -7.40 -4.10
N LEU A 8 -39.98 -7.49 -5.16
CA LEU A 8 -39.58 -8.12 -6.43
C LEU A 8 -38.71 -7.18 -7.30
N ASN A 9 -38.90 -5.87 -7.17
CA ASN A 9 -38.15 -4.85 -7.94
C ASN A 9 -36.89 -4.34 -7.22
N SER A 10 -36.55 -4.86 -6.05
CA SER A 10 -35.28 -4.53 -5.39
C SER A 10 -34.12 -5.18 -6.16
N PRO A 11 -33.07 -4.42 -6.52
CA PRO A 11 -31.93 -4.97 -7.23
C PRO A 11 -31.32 -6.12 -6.43
N THR A 12 -31.01 -7.21 -7.13
CA THR A 12 -30.37 -8.38 -6.54
C THR A 12 -28.98 -8.03 -6.04
N GLU A 13 -28.48 -8.77 -5.04
CA GLU A 13 -27.15 -8.57 -4.47
C GLU A 13 -26.05 -8.64 -5.55
N GLN A 14 -26.23 -9.52 -6.54
CA GLN A 14 -25.34 -9.63 -7.69
C GLN A 14 -25.32 -8.35 -8.54
N GLU A 15 -26.48 -7.74 -8.82
CA GLU A 15 -26.54 -6.50 -9.60
C GLU A 15 -25.86 -5.34 -8.86
N ILE A 16 -26.02 -5.27 -7.53
CA ILE A 16 -25.33 -4.28 -6.67
C ILE A 16 -23.80 -4.49 -6.75
N LEU A 17 -23.32 -5.74 -6.68
CA LEU A 17 -21.89 -6.03 -6.85
C LEU A 17 -21.39 -5.62 -8.24
N ARG A 18 -22.17 -5.86 -9.30
CA ARG A 18 -21.79 -5.43 -10.66
C ARG A 18 -21.81 -3.91 -10.84
N ALA A 19 -22.71 -3.21 -10.17
CA ALA A 19 -22.68 -1.75 -10.12
C ALA A 19 -21.42 -1.21 -9.44
N ARG A 20 -20.95 -1.88 -8.37
CA ARG A 20 -19.69 -1.55 -7.69
C ARG A 20 -18.47 -1.87 -8.56
N ASP A 21 -18.47 -3.02 -9.23
CA ASP A 21 -17.44 -3.38 -10.21
C ASP A 21 -17.32 -2.33 -11.32
N PHE A 22 -18.43 -1.72 -11.74
CA PHE A 22 -18.43 -0.65 -12.74
C PHE A 22 -17.61 0.55 -12.28
N TRP A 23 -17.93 1.07 -11.09
CA TRP A 23 -17.22 2.21 -10.50
C TRP A 23 -15.77 1.88 -10.21
N GLY A 24 -15.49 0.68 -9.68
CA GLY A 24 -14.14 0.19 -9.46
C GLY A 24 -13.34 0.12 -10.75
N ALA A 25 -13.92 -0.40 -11.83
CA ALA A 25 -13.28 -0.49 -13.14
C ALA A 25 -12.97 0.90 -13.72
N ILE A 26 -13.87 1.87 -13.59
CA ILE A 26 -13.63 3.26 -14.04
C ILE A 26 -12.42 3.86 -13.30
N VAL A 27 -12.40 3.75 -11.97
CA VAL A 27 -11.28 4.30 -11.17
C VAL A 27 -9.97 3.60 -11.53
N LEU A 28 -9.98 2.27 -11.65
CA LEU A 28 -8.81 1.49 -12.06
C LEU A 28 -8.33 1.87 -13.47
N PHE A 29 -9.24 2.10 -14.41
CA PHE A 29 -8.90 2.53 -15.77
C PHE A 29 -8.15 3.85 -15.75
N PHE A 30 -8.71 4.89 -15.12
CA PHE A 30 -8.08 6.21 -15.07
C PHE A 30 -6.74 6.20 -14.31
N LEU A 31 -6.65 5.49 -13.18
CA LEU A 31 -5.39 5.34 -12.45
C LEU A 31 -4.33 4.63 -13.29
N SER A 32 -4.70 3.53 -13.96
CA SER A 32 -3.76 2.78 -14.79
C SER A 32 -3.26 3.61 -15.96
N VAL A 33 -4.14 4.32 -16.66
CA VAL A 33 -3.76 5.24 -17.75
C VAL A 33 -2.84 6.35 -17.23
N PHE A 34 -3.18 6.98 -16.10
CA PHE A 34 -2.36 8.03 -15.50
C PHE A 34 -0.94 7.52 -15.18
N PHE A 35 -0.82 6.37 -14.53
CA PHE A 35 0.49 5.83 -14.19
C PHE A 35 1.27 5.31 -15.39
N LEU A 36 0.61 4.73 -16.40
CA LEU A 36 1.27 4.35 -17.65
C LEU A 36 1.83 5.58 -18.37
N TRP A 37 1.07 6.66 -18.42
CA TRP A 37 1.53 7.95 -18.95
C TRP A 37 2.69 8.53 -18.13
N ARG A 38 2.64 8.49 -16.79
CA ARG A 38 3.76 8.93 -15.96
C ARG A 38 5.00 8.05 -16.15
N THR A 39 4.82 6.76 -16.37
CA THR A 39 5.91 5.81 -16.59
C THR A 39 6.55 5.98 -17.96
N SER A 40 5.80 6.45 -18.98
CA SER A 40 6.37 6.68 -20.32
C SER A 40 7.43 7.78 -20.38
N PHE A 41 7.56 8.60 -19.33
CA PHE A 41 8.67 9.55 -19.19
C PHE A 41 9.98 8.91 -18.69
N ILE A 42 9.96 7.66 -18.24
CA ILE A 42 11.14 6.92 -17.79
C ILE A 42 11.72 6.16 -19.00
N PRO A 43 13.02 6.32 -19.31
CA PRO A 43 13.63 5.65 -20.46
C PRO A 43 13.59 4.13 -20.30
N LEU A 44 12.85 3.46 -21.19
CA LEU A 44 12.73 2.00 -21.28
C LEU A 44 13.90 1.36 -22.01
N PHE A 45 14.34 2.01 -23.08
CA PHE A 45 15.43 1.57 -23.94
C PHE A 45 16.63 2.48 -23.67
N GLY A 46 17.77 1.86 -23.36
CA GLY A 46 18.91 2.46 -22.66
C GLY A 46 19.33 3.84 -23.16
N GLN A 47 19.60 4.74 -22.21
CA GLN A 47 20.59 5.79 -22.40
C GLN A 47 21.86 5.39 -21.65
N ASN A 48 23.02 5.64 -22.26
CA ASN A 48 24.34 5.45 -21.67
C ASN A 48 24.40 6.14 -20.30
N ARG A 49 24.35 5.36 -19.22
CA ARG A 49 24.73 5.81 -17.88
C ARG A 49 26.15 5.33 -17.64
N ALA A 50 27.06 6.29 -17.41
CA ALA A 50 28.46 6.06 -17.05
C ALA A 50 29.39 5.42 -18.11
N GLY A 51 29.20 5.73 -19.40
CA GLY A 51 30.21 5.45 -20.43
C GLY A 51 30.38 3.97 -20.83
N VAL A 52 29.48 3.09 -20.41
CA VAL A 52 29.46 1.68 -20.84
C VAL A 52 28.15 1.39 -21.57
N SER A 53 28.26 0.91 -22.81
CA SER A 53 27.13 0.46 -23.62
C SER A 53 26.58 -0.85 -23.06
N GLY A 54 25.69 -0.77 -22.07
CA GLY A 54 25.14 -1.97 -21.42
C GLY A 54 23.94 -1.72 -20.51
N ALA A 55 23.16 -0.66 -20.75
CA ALA A 55 21.89 -0.48 -20.04
C ALA A 55 20.79 -1.28 -20.76
N ASP A 56 20.80 -2.59 -20.56
CA ASP A 56 19.78 -3.49 -21.10
C ASP A 56 18.38 -3.13 -20.58
N TRP A 57 17.37 -3.26 -21.44
CA TRP A 57 15.97 -2.90 -21.16
C TRP A 57 15.39 -3.59 -19.92
N TYR A 58 15.90 -4.78 -19.55
CA TYR A 58 15.45 -5.52 -18.36
C TYR A 58 15.89 -4.88 -17.05
N ASN A 59 16.88 -3.97 -17.07
CA ASN A 59 17.29 -3.18 -15.91
C ASN A 59 16.54 -1.84 -15.82
N SER A 60 15.60 -1.55 -16.74
CA SER A 60 14.84 -0.31 -16.67
C SER A 60 13.87 -0.32 -15.50
N ALA A 61 13.96 0.73 -14.67
CA ALA A 61 13.00 0.98 -13.59
C ALA A 61 11.55 1.19 -14.09
N ALA A 62 11.36 1.41 -15.40
CA ALA A 62 10.05 1.54 -16.02
C ALA A 62 9.33 0.20 -16.24
N LEU A 63 10.07 -0.91 -16.36
CA LEU A 63 9.51 -2.21 -16.76
C LEU A 63 8.43 -2.70 -15.79
N VAL A 64 8.70 -2.60 -14.48
CA VAL A 64 7.79 -3.06 -13.42
C VAL A 64 6.49 -2.25 -13.40
N PRO A 65 6.52 -0.90 -13.35
CA PRO A 65 5.31 -0.10 -13.46
C PRO A 65 4.51 -0.37 -14.75
N PHE A 66 5.17 -0.50 -15.92
CA PHE A 66 4.47 -0.83 -17.16
C PHE A 66 3.74 -2.18 -17.09
N GLY A 67 4.39 -3.20 -16.53
CA GLY A 67 3.76 -4.52 -16.33
C GLY A 67 2.54 -4.46 -15.41
N ILE A 68 2.69 -3.84 -14.23
CA ILE A 68 1.63 -3.76 -13.23
C ILE A 68 0.45 -2.93 -13.75
N PHE A 69 0.69 -1.70 -14.20
CA PHE A 69 -0.39 -0.82 -14.64
C PHE A 69 -0.99 -1.26 -15.99
N GLY A 70 -0.22 -1.93 -16.84
CA GLY A 70 -0.74 -2.57 -18.05
C GLY A 70 -1.70 -3.70 -17.73
N ALA A 71 -1.34 -4.60 -16.81
CA ALA A 71 -2.22 -5.67 -16.34
C ALA A 71 -3.49 -5.12 -15.65
N LEU A 72 -3.35 -4.08 -14.83
CA LEU A 72 -4.49 -3.41 -14.19
C LEU A 72 -5.42 -2.73 -15.22
N LEU A 73 -4.86 -2.14 -16.28
CA LEU A 73 -5.65 -1.57 -17.36
C LEU A 73 -6.48 -2.66 -18.06
N VAL A 74 -5.84 -3.79 -18.43
CA VAL A 74 -6.54 -4.93 -19.03
C VAL A 74 -7.64 -5.45 -18.11
N LEU A 75 -7.33 -5.65 -16.82
CA LEU A 75 -8.32 -6.09 -15.83
C LEU A 75 -9.49 -5.11 -15.71
N SER A 76 -9.22 -3.81 -15.70
CA SER A 76 -10.27 -2.77 -15.64
C SER A 76 -11.21 -2.84 -16.83
N LEU A 77 -10.68 -3.06 -18.04
CA LEU A 77 -11.50 -3.23 -19.25
C LEU A 77 -12.36 -4.50 -19.20
N VAL A 78 -11.81 -5.60 -18.70
CA VAL A 78 -12.54 -6.86 -18.51
C VAL A 78 -13.68 -6.68 -17.51
N LEU A 79 -13.41 -6.10 -16.34
CA LEU A 79 -14.42 -5.83 -15.32
C LEU A 79 -15.51 -4.89 -15.83
N MET A 80 -15.13 -3.84 -16.55
CA MET A 80 -16.08 -2.89 -17.16
C MET A 80 -16.99 -3.59 -18.17
N ASN A 81 -16.44 -4.42 -19.06
CA ASN A 81 -17.20 -5.19 -20.04
C ASN A 81 -18.19 -6.17 -19.38
N ILE A 82 -17.76 -6.89 -18.34
CA ILE A 82 -18.62 -7.80 -17.56
C ILE A 82 -19.74 -7.01 -16.88
N SER A 83 -19.41 -5.89 -16.24
CA SER A 83 -20.37 -5.05 -15.53
C SER A 83 -21.42 -4.44 -16.47
N ILE A 84 -21.02 -3.93 -17.63
CA ILE A 84 -21.94 -3.38 -18.65
C ILE A 84 -22.90 -4.47 -19.15
N LYS A 85 -22.37 -5.64 -19.52
CA LYS A 85 -23.18 -6.77 -20.01
C LYS A 85 -24.18 -7.28 -18.97
N ALA A 86 -23.82 -7.23 -17.70
CA ALA A 86 -24.67 -7.63 -16.59
C ALA A 86 -25.67 -6.54 -16.15
N GLY A 87 -25.75 -5.39 -16.85
CA GLY A 87 -26.64 -4.28 -16.47
C GLY A 87 -26.16 -3.44 -15.28
N GLY A 88 -24.97 -3.73 -14.74
CA GLY A 88 -24.37 -3.03 -13.61
C GLY A 88 -24.18 -1.53 -13.87
N ALA A 89 -23.85 -1.14 -15.10
CA ALA A 89 -23.73 0.27 -15.49
C ALA A 89 -25.05 1.06 -15.34
N ARG A 90 -26.19 0.43 -15.66
CA ARG A 90 -27.51 1.06 -15.52
C ARG A 90 -27.88 1.28 -14.06
N LEU A 91 -27.57 0.29 -13.20
CA LEU A 91 -27.81 0.39 -11.76
C LEU A 91 -26.80 1.33 -11.06
N ALA A 92 -25.54 1.34 -11.50
CA ALA A 92 -24.47 2.20 -10.97
C ALA A 92 -24.77 3.70 -11.09
N LEU A 93 -25.51 4.09 -12.12
CA LEU A 93 -25.96 5.47 -12.35
C LEU A 93 -27.20 5.85 -11.51
N THR A 94 -27.77 4.92 -10.74
CA THR A 94 -28.85 5.20 -9.79
C THR A 94 -28.31 5.39 -8.36
N ARG A 95 -29.06 6.08 -7.49
CA ARG A 95 -28.68 6.26 -6.06
C ARG A 95 -28.46 4.95 -5.29
N VAL A 96 -29.01 3.83 -5.79
CA VAL A 96 -28.87 2.50 -5.19
C VAL A 96 -27.52 1.86 -5.52
N GLY A 97 -26.85 2.27 -6.60
CA GLY A 97 -25.58 1.69 -7.07
C GLY A 97 -24.37 1.97 -6.18
N ILE A 98 -24.44 2.97 -5.30
CA ILE A 98 -23.36 3.31 -4.35
C ILE A 98 -23.49 2.52 -3.04
N GLY A 99 -24.71 2.24 -2.58
CA GLY A 99 -24.98 1.29 -1.48
C GLY A 99 -24.27 1.57 -0.15
N TRP A 100 -23.85 2.81 0.12
CA TRP A 100 -22.97 3.12 1.25
C TRP A 100 -23.64 2.83 2.61
N ASN A 101 -23.03 1.91 3.36
CA ASN A 101 -23.38 1.63 4.75
C ASN A 101 -22.41 2.38 5.69
N ARG A 102 -22.86 2.77 6.89
CA ARG A 102 -22.01 3.36 7.94
C ARG A 102 -20.77 2.51 8.24
N SER A 103 -20.90 1.18 8.20
CA SER A 103 -19.77 0.25 8.37
C SER A 103 -18.75 0.32 7.23
N GLU A 104 -19.22 0.48 5.99
CA GLU A 104 -18.37 0.65 4.81
C GLU A 104 -17.71 2.04 4.80
N ALA A 105 -18.45 3.09 5.15
CA ALA A 105 -17.92 4.43 5.28
C ALA A 105 -16.78 4.46 6.32
N LEU A 106 -16.97 3.82 7.49
CA LEU A 106 -15.91 3.70 8.49
C LEU A 106 -14.68 2.97 7.94
N ARG A 107 -14.87 1.81 7.30
CA ARG A 107 -13.76 1.02 6.70
C ARG A 107 -12.99 1.84 5.67
N PHE A 108 -13.71 2.54 4.80
CA PHE A 108 -13.13 3.37 3.76
C PHE A 108 -12.38 4.56 4.35
N SER A 109 -12.97 5.29 5.29
CA SER A 109 -12.34 6.46 5.93
C SER A 109 -11.10 6.07 6.74
N THR A 110 -11.17 4.98 7.52
CA THR A 110 -10.01 4.47 8.29
C THR A 110 -8.87 4.05 7.37
N LEU A 111 -9.19 3.40 6.25
CA LEU A 111 -8.18 2.96 5.27
C LEU A 111 -7.55 4.16 4.57
N ALA A 112 -8.38 5.11 4.12
CA ALA A 112 -7.91 6.34 3.50
C ALA A 112 -6.98 7.14 4.43
N LEU A 113 -7.32 7.23 5.71
CA LEU A 113 -6.50 7.94 6.70
C LEU A 113 -5.16 7.21 6.95
N ILE A 114 -5.18 5.88 7.09
CA ILE A 114 -3.97 5.07 7.22
C ILE A 114 -3.06 5.28 6.02
N LEU A 115 -3.61 5.18 4.80
CA LEU A 115 -2.84 5.34 3.57
C LEU A 115 -2.30 6.77 3.41
N PHE A 116 -3.09 7.79 3.76
CA PHE A 116 -2.64 9.18 3.74
C PHE A 116 -1.43 9.39 4.66
N PHE A 117 -1.52 9.00 5.93
CA PHE A 117 -0.42 9.18 6.88
C PHE A 117 0.79 8.32 6.54
N TYR A 118 0.58 7.11 6.03
CA TYR A 118 1.66 6.27 5.54
C TYR A 118 2.40 6.93 4.38
N ILE A 119 1.69 7.32 3.31
CA ILE A 119 2.30 7.84 2.09
C ILE A 119 2.93 9.22 2.31
N VAL A 120 2.22 10.11 3.00
CA VAL A 120 2.63 11.52 3.14
C VAL A 120 3.56 11.73 4.33
N GLY A 121 3.29 11.06 5.46
CA GLY A 121 4.05 11.21 6.69
C GLY A 121 5.21 10.21 6.79
N LEU A 122 4.90 8.91 6.73
CA LEU A 122 5.86 7.86 7.08
C LEU A 122 6.86 7.56 5.95
N VAL A 123 6.42 7.34 4.71
CA VAL A 123 7.29 6.93 3.59
C VAL A 123 8.48 7.89 3.35
N PRO A 124 8.32 9.23 3.42
CA PRO A 124 9.44 10.13 3.17
C PRO A 124 10.42 10.28 4.35
N ARG A 125 9.98 9.97 5.58
CA ARG A 125 10.67 10.39 6.81
C ARG A 125 11.08 9.24 7.73
N VAL A 126 10.32 8.15 7.73
CA VAL A 126 10.55 6.98 8.57
C VAL A 126 11.24 5.89 7.75
N ASP A 127 12.12 5.12 8.39
CA ASP A 127 12.69 3.90 7.84
C ASP A 127 11.61 3.04 7.21
N PHE A 128 11.82 2.65 5.95
CA PHE A 128 10.80 1.95 5.18
C PHE A 128 10.37 0.62 5.81
N ILE A 129 11.26 -0.11 6.48
CA ILE A 129 10.94 -1.37 7.16
C ILE A 129 10.03 -1.10 8.35
N ILE A 130 10.34 -0.07 9.15
CA ILE A 130 9.53 0.32 10.32
C ILE A 130 8.15 0.82 9.89
N GLY A 131 8.10 1.76 8.95
CA GLY A 131 6.85 2.33 8.44
C GLY A 131 5.96 1.28 7.77
N SER A 132 6.54 0.41 6.95
CA SER A 132 5.81 -0.68 6.30
C SER A 132 5.38 -1.76 7.28
N GLY A 133 6.21 -2.07 8.28
CA GLY A 133 5.89 -3.01 9.35
C GLY A 133 4.67 -2.54 10.15
N LEU A 134 4.63 -1.26 10.52
CA LEU A 134 3.48 -0.64 11.15
C LEU A 134 2.23 -0.71 10.26
N LEU A 135 2.36 -0.36 8.98
CA LEU A 135 1.26 -0.42 8.01
C LEU A 135 0.71 -1.85 7.88
N ILE A 136 1.57 -2.84 7.62
CA ILE A 136 1.18 -4.24 7.42
C ILE A 136 0.52 -4.78 8.68
N THR A 137 1.09 -4.50 9.85
CA THR A 137 0.49 -4.85 11.15
C THR A 137 -0.89 -4.23 11.28
N GLY A 138 -1.02 -2.94 10.98
CA GLY A 138 -2.29 -2.21 11.04
C GLY A 138 -3.34 -2.77 10.08
N LEU A 139 -2.97 -3.06 8.83
CA LEU A 139 -3.89 -3.58 7.82
C LEU A 139 -4.35 -5.01 8.15
N ILE A 140 -3.43 -5.90 8.51
CA ILE A 140 -3.80 -7.27 8.85
C ILE A 140 -4.64 -7.27 10.13
N TYR A 141 -4.14 -6.69 11.22
CA TYR A 141 -4.86 -6.72 12.49
C TYR A 141 -6.19 -5.94 12.44
N GLY A 142 -6.16 -4.73 11.89
CA GLY A 142 -7.30 -3.82 11.86
C GLY A 142 -8.48 -4.37 11.06
N TYR A 143 -8.20 -5.00 9.92
CA TYR A 143 -9.25 -5.46 9.01
C TYR A 143 -9.53 -6.97 9.11
N HIS A 144 -8.67 -7.75 9.76
CA HIS A 144 -8.95 -9.16 10.03
C HIS A 144 -10.14 -9.32 11.01
N GLY A 145 -11.14 -10.10 10.59
CA GLY A 145 -12.37 -10.31 11.35
C GLY A 145 -13.36 -9.15 11.30
N GLY A 146 -13.08 -8.09 10.54
CA GLY A 146 -14.06 -7.04 10.21
C GLY A 146 -14.55 -6.16 11.38
N ARG A 147 -13.83 -6.13 12.51
CA ARG A 147 -14.23 -5.38 13.71
C ARG A 147 -13.82 -3.91 13.66
N SER A 148 -14.76 -3.01 13.95
CA SER A 148 -14.57 -1.57 13.85
C SER A 148 -13.64 -0.97 14.92
N ASP A 149 -13.64 -1.54 16.13
CA ASP A 149 -12.76 -1.15 17.25
C ASP A 149 -11.28 -1.26 16.85
N ARG A 150 -10.92 -2.37 16.20
CA ARG A 150 -9.56 -2.62 15.72
C ARG A 150 -9.16 -1.66 14.62
N MET A 151 -10.05 -1.40 13.65
CA MET A 151 -9.82 -0.45 12.56
C MET A 151 -9.50 0.94 13.11
N ILE A 152 -10.31 1.42 14.06
CA ILE A 152 -10.11 2.72 14.69
C ILE A 152 -8.77 2.75 15.45
N LEU A 153 -8.47 1.73 16.24
CA LEU A 153 -7.21 1.66 16.99
C LEU A 153 -5.99 1.75 16.08
N VAL A 154 -5.93 0.94 15.02
CA VAL A 154 -4.77 0.96 14.10
C VAL A 154 -4.70 2.28 13.34
N THR A 155 -5.83 2.86 12.95
CA THR A 155 -5.87 4.17 12.32
C THR A 155 -5.31 5.24 13.24
N LEU A 156 -5.68 5.24 14.53
CA LEU A 156 -5.16 6.19 15.50
C LEU A 156 -3.65 6.04 15.67
N ILE A 157 -3.13 4.81 15.78
CA ILE A 157 -1.69 4.58 15.96
C ILE A 157 -0.90 5.04 14.72
N VAL A 158 -1.35 4.70 13.52
CA VAL A 158 -0.72 5.17 12.27
C VAL A 158 -0.83 6.69 12.14
N ALA A 159 -1.97 7.27 12.51
CA ALA A 159 -2.17 8.72 12.48
C ALA A 159 -1.27 9.45 13.47
N ILE A 160 -1.06 8.91 14.68
CA ILE A 160 -0.13 9.49 15.66
C ILE A 160 1.30 9.48 15.10
N ALA A 161 1.74 8.35 14.55
CA ALA A 161 3.07 8.25 13.93
C ALA A 161 3.22 9.24 12.76
N GLY A 162 2.22 9.28 11.87
CA GLY A 162 2.23 10.17 10.71
C GLY A 162 2.11 11.65 11.06
N LEU A 163 1.30 12.02 12.05
CA LEU A 163 1.19 13.40 12.54
C LEU A 163 2.45 13.86 13.23
N TYR A 164 3.07 13.01 14.06
CA TYR A 164 4.39 13.30 14.63
C TYR A 164 5.39 13.59 13.51
N ALA A 165 5.43 12.71 12.51
CA ALA A 165 6.28 12.89 11.34
C ALA A 165 5.91 14.11 10.47
N LEU A 166 4.70 14.66 10.55
CA LEU A 166 4.37 15.87 9.79
C LEU A 166 4.59 17.16 10.60
N ALA A 167 4.59 17.06 11.93
CA ALA A 167 4.62 18.22 12.83
C ALA A 167 5.99 18.49 13.46
N ALA A 168 6.76 17.46 13.82
CA ALA A 168 7.95 17.61 14.65
C ALA A 168 9.11 18.33 13.94
N HIS A 169 9.28 18.09 12.63
CA HIS A 169 10.42 18.59 11.85
C HIS A 169 9.98 19.00 10.43
N LEU A 170 9.26 20.11 10.35
CA LEU A 170 8.72 20.65 9.10
C LEU A 170 9.80 20.91 8.01
N PRO A 171 10.96 21.52 8.31
CA PRO A 171 12.00 21.72 7.31
C PRO A 171 12.69 20.39 6.93
N ARG A 172 12.85 20.14 5.62
CA ARG A 172 13.55 18.94 5.10
C ARG A 172 14.98 18.77 5.63
N SER A 173 15.63 19.87 6.03
CA SER A 173 16.97 19.85 6.62
C SER A 173 17.03 19.15 7.97
N GLU A 174 15.92 19.11 8.71
CA GLU A 174 15.82 18.52 10.05
C GLU A 174 15.44 17.04 10.04
N TRP A 175 15.11 16.47 8.87
CA TRP A 175 14.67 15.08 8.75
C TRP A 175 15.75 14.04 9.06
N LYS A 176 16.97 14.47 9.40
CA LYS A 176 18.08 13.60 9.83
C LYS A 176 18.05 13.27 11.33
N ALA A 177 17.12 13.82 12.10
CA ALA A 177 17.10 13.66 13.56
C ALA A 177 16.76 12.23 14.03
N HIS A 178 16.29 11.32 13.16
CA HIS A 178 15.94 9.92 13.43
C HIS A 178 14.93 9.69 14.57
N ASP A 179 14.36 10.74 15.14
CA ASP A 179 13.36 10.67 16.20
C ASP A 179 12.04 10.09 15.68
N ASP A 180 11.68 10.39 14.42
CA ASP A 180 10.53 9.80 13.72
C ASP A 180 10.62 8.26 13.64
N ASP A 181 11.81 7.71 13.41
CA ASP A 181 12.04 6.26 13.35
C ASP A 181 11.75 5.62 14.69
N TRP A 182 12.19 6.25 15.78
CA TRP A 182 11.96 5.76 17.14
C TRP A 182 10.48 5.84 17.53
N VAL A 183 9.80 6.93 17.22
CA VAL A 183 8.36 7.07 17.50
C VAL A 183 7.57 5.99 16.76
N ALA A 184 7.82 5.82 15.46
CA ALA A 184 7.16 4.79 14.67
C ALA A 184 7.49 3.38 15.17
N LEU A 185 8.74 3.12 15.57
CA LEU A 185 9.18 1.83 16.11
C LEU A 185 8.49 1.50 17.44
N VAL A 186 8.44 2.45 18.38
CA VAL A 186 7.78 2.27 19.68
C VAL A 186 6.29 2.01 19.49
N LEU A 187 5.63 2.77 18.61
CA LEU A 187 4.21 2.58 18.30
C LEU A 187 3.95 1.22 17.63
N TRP A 188 4.81 0.82 16.69
CA TRP A 188 4.70 -0.47 16.02
C TRP A 188 4.94 -1.63 16.98
N PHE A 189 5.98 -1.55 17.81
CA PHE A 189 6.29 -2.56 18.80
C PHE A 189 5.18 -2.68 19.83
N GLY A 190 4.68 -1.55 20.35
CA GLY A 190 3.54 -1.49 21.27
C GLY A 190 2.27 -2.10 20.68
N LEU A 191 1.93 -1.77 19.42
CA LEU A 191 0.82 -2.38 18.71
C LEU A 191 1.02 -3.89 18.54
N THR A 192 2.22 -4.33 18.16
CA THR A 192 2.53 -5.74 17.95
C THR A 192 2.37 -6.53 19.24
N LEU A 193 2.89 -6.03 20.36
CA LEU A 193 2.70 -6.64 21.68
C LEU A 193 1.23 -6.68 22.08
N TRP A 194 0.48 -5.59 21.86
CA TRP A 194 -0.95 -5.53 22.13
C TRP A 194 -1.73 -6.59 21.33
N VAL A 195 -1.42 -6.74 20.04
CA VAL A 195 -2.04 -7.74 19.16
C VAL A 195 -1.77 -9.15 19.66
N LEU A 196 -0.52 -9.46 19.99
CA LEU A 196 -0.12 -10.78 20.49
C LEU A 196 -0.71 -11.08 21.87
N ALA A 197 -0.81 -10.09 22.76
CA ALA A 197 -1.38 -10.24 24.09
C ALA A 197 -2.90 -10.50 24.05
N THR A 198 -3.61 -9.76 23.20
CA THR A 198 -5.08 -9.79 23.15
C THR A 198 -5.61 -10.96 22.29
N ASN A 199 -4.79 -11.53 21.40
CA ASN A 199 -5.23 -12.51 20.40
C ASN A 199 -4.35 -13.77 20.38
N ARG A 200 -3.91 -14.23 21.55
CA ARG A 200 -2.96 -15.37 21.70
C ARG A 200 -3.39 -16.64 20.97
N GLN A 201 -4.70 -16.90 20.87
CA GLN A 201 -5.25 -18.11 20.25
C GLN A 201 -5.37 -17.99 18.72
N ASP A 202 -5.35 -16.77 18.19
CA ASP A 202 -5.48 -16.53 16.75
C ASP A 202 -4.16 -16.85 16.03
N ARG A 203 -4.25 -17.70 15.01
CA ARG A 203 -3.09 -18.06 14.16
C ARG A 203 -2.62 -16.86 13.34
N VAL A 204 -3.56 -16.04 12.87
CA VAL A 204 -3.25 -14.86 12.06
C VAL A 204 -2.48 -13.85 12.90
N ALA A 205 -2.93 -13.58 14.13
CA ALA A 205 -2.23 -12.66 15.04
C ALA A 205 -0.76 -13.05 15.29
N ARG A 206 -0.45 -14.35 15.34
CA ARG A 206 0.94 -14.84 15.50
C ARG A 206 1.79 -14.73 14.24
N ALA A 207 1.17 -14.73 13.06
CA ALA A 207 1.87 -14.56 11.79
C ALA A 207 2.17 -13.08 11.49
N ILE A 208 1.40 -12.14 12.05
CA ILE A 208 1.53 -10.71 11.78
C ILE A 208 2.97 -10.18 11.98
N PRO A 209 3.65 -10.40 13.12
CA PRO A 209 5.00 -9.87 13.32
C PRO A 209 5.99 -10.41 12.30
N ILE A 210 5.85 -11.69 11.95
CA ILE A 210 6.71 -12.36 10.98
C ILE A 210 6.52 -11.73 9.60
N ILE A 211 5.28 -11.57 9.15
CA ILE A 211 4.97 -10.98 7.85
C ILE A 211 5.39 -9.50 7.81
N ALA A 212 5.10 -8.75 8.87
CA ALA A 212 5.41 -7.33 8.98
C ALA A 212 6.92 -7.04 9.00
N ILE A 213 7.76 -7.99 9.39
CA ILE A 213 9.22 -7.86 9.29
C ILE A 213 9.70 -8.40 7.93
N LEU A 214 9.36 -9.65 7.59
CA LEU A 214 9.92 -10.32 6.42
C LEU A 214 9.54 -9.64 5.11
N ALA A 215 8.28 -9.26 4.92
CA ALA A 215 7.80 -8.70 3.67
C ALA A 215 8.53 -7.39 3.29
N PRO A 216 8.58 -6.35 4.14
CA PRO A 216 9.29 -5.14 3.79
C PRO A 216 10.80 -5.31 3.75
N THR A 217 11.40 -6.15 4.62
CA THR A 217 12.84 -6.43 4.53
C THR A 217 13.20 -7.08 3.20
N LEU A 218 12.49 -8.12 2.76
CA LEU A 218 12.72 -8.77 1.47
C LEU A 218 12.55 -7.79 0.29
N LEU A 219 11.50 -6.95 0.34
CA LEU A 219 11.26 -5.95 -0.69
C LEU A 219 12.41 -4.95 -0.78
N VAL A 220 12.88 -4.45 0.37
CA VAL A 220 13.98 -3.49 0.44
C VAL A 220 15.29 -4.11 -0.02
N LEU A 221 15.60 -5.35 0.35
CA LEU A 221 16.78 -6.07 -0.12
C LEU A 221 16.74 -6.26 -1.65
N ALA A 222 15.59 -6.65 -2.19
CA ALA A 222 15.40 -6.83 -3.63
C ALA A 222 15.56 -5.49 -4.38
N MET A 223 14.97 -4.41 -3.89
CA MET A 223 15.09 -3.08 -4.49
C MET A 223 16.52 -2.54 -4.41
N ALA A 224 17.12 -2.53 -3.22
CA ALA A 224 18.44 -1.95 -2.98
C ALA A 224 19.57 -2.71 -3.67
N PHE A 225 19.58 -4.04 -3.54
CA PHE A 225 20.72 -4.86 -3.94
C PHE A 225 20.47 -5.64 -5.23
N GLY A 226 19.23 -6.08 -5.47
CA GLY A 226 18.84 -6.78 -6.70
C GLY A 226 18.71 -5.81 -7.87
N PHE A 227 17.75 -4.90 -7.80
CA PHE A 227 17.43 -3.97 -8.89
C PHE A 227 18.22 -2.65 -8.85
N ARG A 228 19.02 -2.41 -7.81
CA ARG A 228 19.77 -1.16 -7.58
C ARG A 228 18.88 0.09 -7.67
N GLN A 229 17.65 -0.01 -7.19
CA GLN A 229 16.68 1.06 -7.13
C GLN A 229 16.84 1.87 -5.83
N ASN A 230 16.42 3.13 -5.86
CA ASN A 230 16.38 3.96 -4.66
C ASN A 230 15.31 3.44 -3.69
N VAL A 231 15.70 3.24 -2.45
CA VAL A 231 14.80 2.89 -1.34
C VAL A 231 14.36 4.16 -0.61
N PRO A 232 13.09 4.27 -0.19
CA PRO A 232 12.63 5.38 0.64
C PRO A 232 13.43 5.51 1.95
N ASN A 233 13.74 6.75 2.35
CA ASN A 233 14.56 7.10 3.51
C ASN A 233 15.75 6.15 3.76
N ARG A 234 16.73 6.17 2.83
CA ARG A 234 17.93 5.31 2.88
C ARG A 234 18.78 5.46 4.16
N SER A 235 18.66 6.59 4.84
CA SER A 235 19.32 6.83 6.13
C SER A 235 18.61 6.19 7.33
N GLY A 236 17.45 5.57 7.13
CA GLY A 236 16.62 5.02 8.21
C GLY A 236 17.35 4.08 9.17
N LEU A 237 16.84 4.01 10.40
CA LEU A 237 17.45 3.31 11.53
C LEU A 237 17.83 1.84 11.26
N LEU A 238 17.00 1.09 10.53
CA LEU A 238 17.27 -0.33 10.22
C LEU A 238 18.01 -0.48 8.90
N PHE A 239 17.59 0.25 7.86
CA PHE A 239 18.16 0.08 6.53
C PHE A 239 19.61 0.55 6.45
N SER A 240 19.99 1.63 7.15
CA SER A 240 21.38 2.10 7.20
C SER A 240 22.34 1.04 7.73
N GLN A 241 21.91 0.24 8.71
CA GLN A 241 22.70 -0.88 9.26
C GLN A 241 22.83 -2.03 8.24
N ILE A 242 21.73 -2.39 7.58
CA ILE A 242 21.72 -3.41 6.53
C ILE A 242 22.68 -3.02 5.40
N GLU A 243 22.59 -1.76 4.95
CA GLU A 243 23.45 -1.22 3.90
C GLU A 243 24.93 -1.24 4.32
N TYR A 244 25.24 -0.78 5.54
CA TYR A 244 26.58 -0.82 6.08
C TYR A 244 27.14 -2.24 6.08
N HIS A 245 26.41 -3.21 6.62
CA HIS A 245 26.89 -4.60 6.67
C HIS A 245 27.06 -5.22 5.27
N TYR A 246 26.19 -4.89 4.33
CA TYR A 246 26.34 -5.35 2.95
C TYR A 246 27.63 -4.84 2.31
N PHE A 247 27.89 -3.53 2.39
CA PHE A 247 29.06 -2.94 1.73
C PHE A 247 30.38 -3.22 2.45
N VAL A 248 30.36 -3.32 3.78
CA VAL A 248 31.57 -3.51 4.58
C VAL A 248 31.93 -4.98 4.76
N ASN A 249 30.95 -5.87 4.98
CA ASN A 249 31.24 -7.26 5.32
C ASN A 249 30.99 -8.23 4.16
N ILE A 250 29.90 -8.04 3.40
CA ILE A 250 29.47 -9.03 2.39
C ILE A 250 30.16 -8.76 1.05
N LYS A 251 30.04 -7.56 0.50
CA LYS A 251 30.55 -7.20 -0.83
C LYS A 251 32.05 -7.50 -1.00
N PRO A 252 32.94 -7.20 -0.04
CA PRO A 252 34.37 -7.46 -0.20
C PRO A 252 34.74 -8.95 -0.29
N LEU A 253 33.87 -9.86 0.20
CA LEU A 253 34.08 -11.30 0.08
C LEU A 253 33.87 -11.80 -1.36
N TRP A 254 33.16 -11.04 -2.20
CA TRP A 254 32.74 -11.45 -3.56
C TRP A 254 33.27 -10.51 -4.65
N SER A 255 33.86 -9.36 -4.29
CA SER A 255 34.41 -8.38 -5.23
C SER A 255 35.94 -8.39 -5.33
N ARG A 256 36.57 -9.52 -5.02
CA ARG A 256 37.99 -9.78 -5.29
C ARG A 256 38.15 -10.49 -6.62
#